data_AF-A0A7C1W417-F1
#
_entry.id   AF-A0A7C1W417-F1
#
_cell.length_a   1.000
_cell.length_b   1.000
_cell.length_c   1.000
_cell.angle_alpha   90.00
_cell.angle_beta   90.00
_cell.angle_gamma   90.00
#
_symmetry.space_group_name_H-M   'P 1'
#
loop_
_entity.id
_entity.type
_entity.pdbx_description
1 polymer ?
#
loop_
_entity_poly.entity_id
_entity_poly.type
_entity_poly.pdbx_seq_one_letter_code
_entity_poly.pdbx_strand_id
1 'polypeptide(L)'
;MKRREQILYIGFVLEEIRKFFKTKEIPEVRYNQFSFAGSCENAPTTYWIDKKNEFLMLPQTRQLMAEQDLIKNGLEAVYIMQTSYRDEPRAGDGRHCNQFLLCEMEHLNMSLDALIDFEEEMIRHLIEKSLMYFKKQNISDKKNIARLQYLLEIEYPRVSYTEVIDMLNERGVSINWGDDFRSTEEQFICGMFEDMPVPVAVFDYPEKLKYFNMYEKRDKKPENSKSSG
;
A
#
# COMPACT_ATOMS: atom_id res chain seq x y z
N MET A 1 -22.27 -3.02 -10.55
CA MET A 1 -22.97 -3.28 -9.27
C MET A 1 -23.80 -2.08 -8.86
N LYS A 2 -25.00 -2.30 -8.31
CA LYS A 2 -25.83 -1.26 -7.68
C LYS A 2 -25.22 -0.84 -6.33
N ARG A 3 -25.57 0.35 -5.81
CA ARG A 3 -25.03 0.85 -4.53
C ARG A 3 -25.19 -0.13 -3.36
N ARG A 4 -26.34 -0.81 -3.27
CA ARG A 4 -26.59 -1.84 -2.25
C ARG A 4 -25.55 -2.97 -2.30
N GLU A 5 -25.25 -3.47 -3.49
CA GLU A 5 -24.27 -4.54 -3.69
C GLU A 5 -22.86 -4.07 -3.32
N GLN A 6 -22.50 -2.84 -3.70
CA GLN A 6 -21.21 -2.24 -3.33
C GLN A 6 -21.04 -2.17 -1.81
N ILE A 7 -22.06 -1.72 -1.08
CA ILE A 7 -22.01 -1.62 0.39
C ILE A 7 -21.78 -3.01 1.02
N LEU A 8 -22.54 -4.02 0.56
CA LEU A 8 -22.41 -5.38 1.06
C LEU A 8 -21.05 -5.99 0.73
N TYR A 9 -20.54 -5.73 -0.48
CA TYR A 9 -19.25 -6.21 -0.92
C TYR A 9 -18.09 -5.56 -0.16
N ILE A 10 -18.15 -4.25 0.09
CA ILE A 10 -17.17 -3.57 0.95
C ILE A 10 -17.16 -4.22 2.34
N GLY A 11 -18.33 -4.41 2.96
CA GLY A 11 -18.43 -5.08 4.27
C GLY A 11 -17.79 -6.47 4.26
N PHE A 12 -18.03 -7.25 3.20
CA PHE A 12 -17.40 -8.55 3.00
C PHE A 12 -15.87 -8.48 2.88
N VAL A 13 -15.32 -7.58 2.05
CA VAL A 13 -13.87 -7.42 1.90
C VAL A 13 -13.21 -7.07 3.23
N LEU A 14 -13.83 -6.16 4.02
CA LEU A 14 -13.30 -5.81 5.34
C LEU A 14 -13.34 -6.97 6.34
N GLU A 15 -14.28 -7.90 6.20
CA GLU A 15 -14.33 -9.12 7.00
C GLU A 15 -13.22 -10.09 6.59
N GLU A 16 -13.00 -10.27 5.29
CA GLU A 16 -11.94 -11.15 4.77
C GLU A 16 -10.53 -10.64 5.08
N ILE A 17 -10.30 -9.32 5.08
CA ILE A 17 -9.02 -8.75 5.57
C ILE A 17 -8.76 -9.18 7.01
N ARG A 18 -9.75 -9.04 7.91
CA ARG A 18 -9.60 -9.46 9.31
C ARG A 18 -9.40 -10.96 9.45
N LYS A 19 -10.08 -11.77 8.63
CA LYS A 19 -9.88 -13.23 8.61
C LYS A 19 -8.47 -13.58 8.17
N PHE A 20 -7.94 -12.92 7.14
CA PHE A 20 -6.58 -13.12 6.66
C PHE A 20 -5.56 -12.89 7.79
N PHE A 21 -5.58 -11.71 8.43
CA PHE A 21 -4.69 -11.45 9.58
C PHE A 21 -4.89 -12.43 10.73
N LYS A 22 -6.13 -12.86 11.00
CA LYS A 22 -6.41 -13.89 12.00
C LYS A 22 -5.76 -15.23 11.67
N THR A 23 -5.70 -15.64 10.39
CA THR A 23 -4.98 -16.86 9.98
C THR A 23 -3.46 -16.76 10.15
N LYS A 24 -2.94 -15.53 10.22
CA LYS A 24 -1.52 -15.22 10.46
C LYS A 24 -1.22 -14.96 11.95
N GLU A 25 -2.22 -15.09 12.82
CA GLU A 25 -2.11 -14.80 14.26
C GLU A 25 -1.66 -13.36 14.57
N ILE A 26 -1.89 -12.43 13.64
CA ILE A 26 -1.57 -11.01 13.82
C ILE A 26 -2.80 -10.30 14.41
N PRO A 27 -2.70 -9.72 15.62
CA PRO A 27 -3.84 -9.10 16.30
C PRO A 27 -4.19 -7.70 15.72
N GLU A 28 -5.49 -7.38 15.72
CA GLU A 28 -5.99 -6.02 15.46
C GLU A 28 -5.72 -5.13 16.68
N VAL A 29 -5.03 -4.01 16.49
CA VAL A 29 -4.88 -2.98 17.53
C VAL A 29 -5.61 -1.70 17.14
N ARG A 30 -6.00 -0.91 18.15
CA ARG A 30 -6.72 0.35 17.94
C ARG A 30 -6.16 1.47 18.78
N TYR A 31 -5.87 2.58 18.11
CA TYR A 31 -5.37 3.80 18.72
C TYR A 31 -6.42 4.89 18.64
N ASN A 32 -7.20 5.05 19.71
CA ASN A 32 -8.27 6.05 19.79
C ASN A 32 -7.75 7.39 20.34
N GLN A 33 -6.74 7.97 19.68
CA GLN A 33 -6.11 9.21 20.14
C GLN A 33 -5.79 10.15 18.99
N PHE A 34 -5.90 11.46 19.19
CA PHE A 34 -5.26 12.43 18.30
C PHE A 34 -3.75 12.32 18.46
N SER A 35 -3.00 12.48 17.38
CA SER A 35 -1.56 12.36 17.47
C SER A 35 -0.83 13.10 16.38
N PHE A 36 0.25 13.76 16.79
CA PHE A 36 1.24 14.32 15.89
C PHE A 36 2.08 13.22 15.22
N ALA A 37 2.34 12.10 15.92
CA ALA A 37 3.22 11.04 15.44
C ALA A 37 2.71 10.41 14.12
N GLY A 38 1.40 10.42 13.89
CA GLY A 38 0.80 9.91 12.66
C GLY A 38 0.89 10.87 11.46
N SER A 39 1.49 12.05 11.64
CA SER A 39 1.61 13.11 10.64
C SER A 39 3.07 13.44 10.28
N CYS A 40 4.03 12.75 10.91
CA CYS A 40 5.46 12.97 10.65
C CYS A 40 5.85 12.67 9.20
N GLU A 41 5.06 11.86 8.48
CA GLU A 41 5.30 11.51 7.07
C GLU A 41 5.01 12.67 6.10
N ASN A 42 3.98 13.49 6.38
CA ASN A 42 3.64 14.65 5.56
C ASN A 42 2.85 15.70 6.36
N ALA A 43 3.52 16.32 7.34
CA ALA A 43 2.91 17.31 8.24
C ALA A 43 2.14 18.46 7.54
N PRO A 44 2.56 18.95 6.36
CA PRO A 44 1.82 19.98 5.63
C PRO A 44 0.41 19.56 5.17
N THR A 45 0.12 18.27 5.01
CA THR A 45 -1.16 17.75 4.50
C THR A 45 -2.04 17.14 5.59
N THR A 46 -1.85 17.56 6.85
CA THR A 46 -2.68 17.08 7.97
C THR A 46 -3.87 17.99 8.23
N TYR A 47 -5.03 17.40 8.57
CA TYR A 47 -6.17 18.14 9.12
C TYR A 47 -5.99 18.47 10.60
N TRP A 48 -6.34 19.71 10.94
CA TRP A 48 -6.24 20.25 12.30
C TRP A 48 -7.62 20.51 12.89
N ILE A 49 -7.75 20.26 14.19
CA ILE A 49 -8.91 20.63 15.00
C ILE A 49 -8.44 21.70 15.99
N ASP A 50 -9.02 22.89 15.86
CA ASP A 50 -8.83 23.99 16.82
C ASP A 50 -9.77 23.80 18.01
N LYS A 51 -9.19 23.59 19.19
CA LYS A 51 -9.91 23.49 20.46
C LYS A 51 -9.48 24.59 21.42
N LYS A 52 -9.69 25.86 21.06
CA LYS A 52 -9.58 27.09 21.88
C LYS A 52 -8.26 27.36 22.63
N ASN A 53 -7.38 26.38 22.85
CA ASN A 53 -6.06 26.42 23.50
C ASN A 53 -5.21 25.18 23.16
N GLU A 54 -5.67 24.30 22.28
CA GLU A 54 -5.02 23.05 21.91
C GLU A 54 -5.29 22.79 20.43
N PHE A 55 -4.24 22.46 19.66
CA PHE A 55 -4.36 21.98 18.30
C PHE A 55 -4.27 20.46 18.31
N LEU A 56 -5.31 19.81 17.82
CA LEU A 56 -5.34 18.36 17.67
C LEU A 56 -5.19 18.00 16.19
N MET A 57 -4.46 16.93 15.90
CA MET A 57 -4.23 16.46 14.54
C MET A 57 -5.00 15.17 14.29
N LEU A 58 -5.70 15.12 13.16
CA LEU A 58 -6.28 13.89 12.67
C LEU A 58 -5.17 13.00 12.09
N PRO A 59 -5.17 11.69 12.42
CA PRO A 59 -4.07 10.79 12.04
C PRO A 59 -4.06 10.52 10.52
N GLN A 60 -2.87 10.48 9.92
CA GLN A 60 -2.66 9.93 8.57
C GLN A 60 -2.28 8.43 8.62
N THR A 61 -1.48 8.04 9.62
CA THR A 61 -1.05 6.66 9.91
C THR A 61 -0.95 6.42 11.43
N ARG A 62 -0.81 5.16 11.88
CA ARG A 62 -0.44 4.77 13.26
C ARG A 62 0.86 4.01 13.35
N GLN A 63 1.65 3.94 12.28
CA GLN A 63 2.93 3.24 12.21
C GLN A 63 3.78 3.43 13.48
N LEU A 64 4.13 4.67 13.84
CA LEU A 64 4.97 4.94 15.03
C LEU A 64 4.39 4.44 16.36
N MET A 65 3.07 4.38 16.48
CA MET A 65 2.42 3.84 17.70
C MET A 65 2.48 2.32 17.72
N ALA A 66 2.23 1.69 16.58
CA ALA A 66 2.37 0.25 16.42
C ALA A 66 3.81 -0.18 16.68
N GLU A 67 4.80 0.45 16.05
CA GLU A 67 6.23 0.20 16.31
C GLU A 67 6.56 0.31 17.80
N GLN A 68 6.07 1.36 18.48
CA GLN A 68 6.27 1.52 19.91
C GLN A 68 5.67 0.36 20.73
N ASP A 69 4.46 -0.08 20.40
CA ASP A 69 3.80 -1.18 21.10
C ASP A 69 4.47 -2.53 20.83
N LEU A 70 4.95 -2.77 19.60
CA LEU A 70 5.74 -3.96 19.27
C LEU A 70 6.96 -4.06 20.17
N ILE A 71 7.73 -2.97 20.26
CA ILE A 71 8.97 -2.93 21.04
C ILE A 71 8.67 -3.01 22.54
N LYS A 72 7.72 -2.22 23.05
CA LYS A 72 7.45 -2.14 24.51
C LYS A 72 6.77 -3.38 25.07
N ASN A 73 5.91 -4.03 24.29
CA ASN A 73 5.10 -5.15 24.75
C ASN A 73 5.60 -6.51 24.22
N GLY A 74 6.70 -6.53 23.47
CA GLY A 74 7.28 -7.77 22.93
C GLY A 74 6.36 -8.47 21.93
N LEU A 75 5.60 -7.71 21.14
CA LEU A 75 4.77 -8.25 20.07
C LEU A 75 5.60 -8.35 18.79
N GLU A 76 5.37 -9.42 18.02
CA GLU A 76 6.06 -9.60 16.74
C GLU A 76 5.42 -8.76 15.62
N ALA A 77 4.09 -8.71 15.59
CA ALA A 77 3.33 -7.98 14.58
C ALA A 77 1.99 -7.51 15.12
N VAL A 78 1.45 -6.46 14.51
CA VAL A 78 0.09 -5.95 14.71
C VAL A 78 -0.47 -5.43 13.40
N TYR A 79 -1.80 -5.44 13.24
CA TYR A 79 -2.45 -4.71 12.15
C TYR A 79 -3.49 -3.74 12.69
N ILE A 80 -3.75 -2.68 11.92
CA ILE A 80 -4.64 -1.59 12.30
C ILE A 80 -5.65 -1.37 11.19
N MET A 81 -6.92 -1.27 11.56
CA MET A 81 -8.01 -0.85 10.67
C MET A 81 -8.59 0.48 11.20
N GLN A 82 -8.26 1.59 10.55
CA GLN A 82 -8.63 2.92 11.04
C GLN A 82 -8.98 3.90 9.92
N THR A 83 -9.55 5.06 10.26
CA THR A 83 -9.74 6.14 9.29
C THR A 83 -8.48 6.99 9.20
N SER A 84 -7.94 7.14 7.99
CA SER A 84 -6.87 8.06 7.64
C SER A 84 -7.45 9.35 7.06
N TYR A 85 -6.82 10.48 7.38
CA TYR A 85 -7.24 11.82 6.99
C TYR A 85 -6.09 12.57 6.32
N ARG A 86 -6.19 12.86 5.02
CA ARG A 86 -5.13 13.54 4.24
C ARG A 86 -5.70 14.79 3.58
N ASP A 87 -5.23 15.96 3.99
CA ASP A 87 -5.56 17.25 3.40
C ASP A 87 -4.69 17.52 2.16
N GLU A 88 -4.77 16.60 1.21
CA GLU A 88 -4.12 16.74 -0.08
C GLU A 88 -5.08 17.42 -1.06
N PRO A 89 -4.56 18.27 -1.98
CA PRO A 89 -5.37 18.82 -3.05
C PRO A 89 -6.03 17.70 -3.84
N ARG A 90 -7.33 17.85 -4.14
CA ARG A 90 -8.00 16.91 -5.04
C ARG A 90 -7.39 17.03 -6.43
N ALA A 91 -6.60 16.05 -6.83
CA ALA A 91 -5.92 16.00 -8.13
C ALA A 91 -6.87 15.78 -9.32
N GLY A 92 -8.19 15.64 -9.10
CA GLY A 92 -9.19 15.47 -10.16
C GLY A 92 -9.15 14.09 -10.85
N ASP A 93 -8.33 13.17 -10.37
CA ASP A 93 -8.11 11.83 -10.93
C ASP A 93 -9.13 10.78 -10.47
N GLY A 94 -10.01 11.15 -9.54
CA GLY A 94 -11.05 10.28 -8.97
C GLY A 94 -10.54 9.21 -8.00
N ARG A 95 -9.27 9.27 -7.58
CA ARG A 95 -8.63 8.28 -6.67
C ARG A 95 -8.24 8.88 -5.32
N HIS A 96 -7.94 10.19 -5.29
CA HIS A 96 -7.58 10.86 -4.04
C HIS A 96 -8.82 11.15 -3.19
N CYS A 97 -8.92 10.43 -2.06
CA CYS A 97 -9.89 10.68 -1.01
C CYS A 97 -9.19 11.29 0.20
N ASN A 98 -9.71 12.41 0.70
CA ASN A 98 -9.14 13.05 1.89
C ASN A 98 -9.49 12.31 3.19
N GLN A 99 -10.43 11.35 3.12
CA GLN A 99 -10.83 10.48 4.22
C GLN A 99 -11.08 9.07 3.67
N PHE A 100 -10.39 8.08 4.22
CA PHE A 100 -10.54 6.68 3.79
C PHE A 100 -10.20 5.72 4.93
N LEU A 101 -10.64 4.47 4.79
CA LEU A 101 -10.24 3.40 5.70
C LEU A 101 -8.86 2.90 5.28
N LEU A 102 -7.90 3.00 6.19
CA LEU A 102 -6.55 2.50 6.05
C LEU A 102 -6.43 1.17 6.80
N CYS A 103 -5.89 0.17 6.10
CA CYS A 103 -5.37 -1.06 6.67
C CYS A 103 -3.86 -0.96 6.62
N GLU A 104 -3.20 -1.05 7.76
CA GLU A 104 -1.73 -1.01 7.87
C GLU A 104 -1.28 -2.12 8.83
N MET A 105 -0.08 -2.64 8.62
CA MET A 105 0.52 -3.69 9.44
C MET A 105 1.95 -3.28 9.77
N GLU A 106 2.34 -3.49 11.02
CA GLU A 106 3.73 -3.37 11.45
C GLU A 106 4.24 -4.72 11.93
N HIS A 107 5.50 -5.02 11.60
CA HIS A 107 6.16 -6.27 11.95
C HIS A 107 7.63 -6.02 12.29
N LEU A 108 8.09 -6.50 13.45
CA LEU A 108 9.41 -6.12 13.99
C LEU A 108 10.59 -6.67 13.19
N ASN A 109 10.46 -7.92 12.70
CA ASN A 109 11.57 -8.66 12.07
C ASN A 109 11.26 -9.19 10.66
N MET A 110 10.36 -8.55 9.92
CA MET A 110 10.02 -8.98 8.56
C MET A 110 10.99 -8.37 7.54
N SER A 111 11.61 -9.20 6.71
CA SER A 111 12.41 -8.73 5.57
C SER A 111 11.51 -8.15 4.47
N LEU A 112 12.05 -7.29 3.60
CA LEU A 112 11.32 -6.75 2.45
C LEU A 112 10.74 -7.85 1.55
N ASP A 113 11.50 -8.91 1.27
CA ASP A 113 11.02 -10.03 0.44
C ASP A 113 9.80 -10.72 1.08
N ALA A 114 9.90 -11.02 2.38
CA ALA A 114 8.79 -11.58 3.14
C ALA A 114 7.57 -10.64 3.24
N LEU A 115 7.79 -9.31 3.25
CA LEU A 115 6.70 -8.33 3.20
C LEU A 115 6.00 -8.36 1.84
N ILE A 116 6.77 -8.40 0.74
CA ILE A 116 6.21 -8.52 -0.62
C ILE A 116 5.41 -9.82 -0.75
N ASP A 117 5.95 -10.95 -0.25
CA ASP A 117 5.24 -12.23 -0.22
C ASP A 117 3.93 -12.13 0.58
N PHE A 118 3.96 -11.47 1.74
CA PHE A 118 2.79 -11.28 2.60
C PHE A 118 1.70 -10.44 1.91
N GLU A 119 2.08 -9.33 1.27
CA GLU A 119 1.15 -8.47 0.54
C GLU A 119 0.54 -9.20 -0.66
N GLU A 120 1.37 -9.92 -1.42
CA GLU A 120 0.91 -10.74 -2.54
C GLU A 120 -0.08 -11.82 -2.07
N GLU A 121 0.24 -12.53 -0.98
CA GLU A 121 -0.64 -13.54 -0.40
C GLU A 121 -1.99 -12.93 0.03
N MET A 122 -1.96 -11.76 0.67
CA MET A 122 -3.17 -11.04 1.06
C MET A 122 -4.02 -10.67 -0.16
N ILE A 123 -3.40 -10.13 -1.21
CA ILE A 123 -4.10 -9.76 -2.46
C ILE A 123 -4.75 -11.01 -3.07
N ARG A 124 -4.00 -12.10 -3.23
CA ARG A 124 -4.52 -13.36 -3.79
C ARG A 124 -5.67 -13.91 -2.95
N HIS A 125 -5.53 -13.93 -1.63
CA HIS A 125 -6.59 -14.33 -0.71
C HIS A 125 -7.87 -13.51 -0.95
N LEU A 126 -7.77 -12.18 -0.99
CA LEU A 126 -8.93 -11.32 -1.22
C LEU A 126 -9.55 -11.53 -2.60
N ILE A 127 -8.75 -11.76 -3.64
CA ILE A 127 -9.24 -12.07 -4.99
C ILE A 127 -10.02 -13.38 -4.99
N GLU A 128 -9.48 -14.45 -4.41
CA GLU A 128 -10.16 -15.75 -4.30
C GLU A 128 -11.51 -15.63 -3.60
N LYS A 129 -11.52 -14.96 -2.43
CA LYS A 129 -12.74 -14.74 -1.65
C LYS A 129 -13.76 -13.90 -2.42
N SER A 130 -13.30 -12.90 -3.16
CA SER A 130 -14.15 -12.05 -3.99
C SER A 130 -14.78 -12.82 -5.14
N LEU A 131 -14.04 -13.69 -5.82
CA LEU A 131 -14.57 -14.57 -6.86
C LEU A 131 -15.65 -15.53 -6.30
N MET A 132 -15.42 -16.11 -5.12
CA MET A 132 -16.42 -16.93 -4.43
C MET A 132 -17.67 -16.13 -4.08
N TYR A 133 -17.49 -14.90 -3.58
CA TYR A 133 -18.59 -13.99 -3.28
C TYR A 133 -19.41 -13.63 -4.52
N PHE A 134 -18.76 -13.25 -5.63
CA PHE A 134 -19.43 -12.92 -6.88
C PHE A 134 -20.24 -14.09 -7.43
N LYS A 135 -19.68 -15.30 -7.38
CA LYS A 135 -20.41 -16.52 -7.74
C LYS A 135 -21.64 -16.72 -6.86
N LYS A 136 -21.51 -16.59 -5.53
CA LYS A 136 -22.61 -16.77 -4.57
C LYS A 136 -23.72 -15.73 -4.74
N GLN A 137 -23.37 -14.49 -5.05
CA GLN A 137 -24.32 -13.40 -5.23
C GLN A 137 -24.85 -13.27 -6.67
N ASN A 138 -24.48 -14.18 -7.59
CA ASN A 138 -24.83 -14.13 -9.01
C ASN A 138 -24.46 -12.80 -9.69
N ILE A 139 -23.31 -12.22 -9.32
CA ILE A 139 -22.81 -10.98 -9.92
C ILE A 139 -22.29 -11.29 -11.33
N SER A 140 -22.87 -10.64 -12.34
CA SER A 140 -22.63 -10.93 -13.76
C SER A 140 -21.59 -10.02 -14.42
N ASP A 141 -20.48 -9.74 -13.74
CA ASP A 141 -19.38 -8.92 -14.26
C ASP A 141 -18.28 -9.76 -14.89
N LYS A 142 -18.56 -10.33 -16.07
CA LYS A 142 -17.66 -11.28 -16.76
C LYS A 142 -16.25 -10.72 -16.96
N LYS A 143 -16.12 -9.42 -17.28
CA LYS A 143 -14.82 -8.79 -17.54
C LYS A 143 -13.97 -8.74 -16.26
N ASN A 144 -14.53 -8.23 -15.16
CA ASN A 144 -13.77 -8.13 -13.92
C ASN A 144 -13.51 -9.50 -13.30
N ILE A 145 -14.45 -10.45 -13.43
CA ILE A 145 -14.25 -11.84 -12.99
C ILE A 145 -13.07 -12.47 -13.75
N ALA A 146 -13.04 -12.36 -15.08
CA ALA A 146 -11.93 -12.90 -15.88
C ALA A 146 -10.58 -12.24 -15.52
N ARG A 147 -10.57 -10.92 -15.31
CA ARG A 147 -9.39 -10.19 -14.81
C ARG A 147 -8.91 -10.75 -13.47
N LEU A 148 -9.81 -10.93 -12.51
CA LEU A 148 -9.48 -11.45 -11.19
C LEU A 148 -8.99 -12.90 -11.24
N GLN A 149 -9.56 -13.74 -12.11
CA GLN A 149 -9.10 -15.10 -12.33
C GLN A 149 -7.68 -15.12 -12.90
N TYR A 150 -7.40 -14.31 -13.91
CA TYR A 150 -6.06 -14.18 -14.49
C TYR A 150 -5.02 -13.73 -13.45
N LEU A 151 -5.38 -12.79 -12.57
CA LEU A 151 -4.51 -12.35 -11.47
C LEU A 151 -4.16 -13.46 -10.45
N LEU A 152 -4.89 -14.58 -10.43
CA LEU A 152 -4.53 -15.74 -9.60
C LEU A 152 -3.61 -16.72 -10.34
N GLU A 153 -3.53 -16.66 -11.66
CA GLU A 153 -2.80 -17.62 -12.50
C GLU A 153 -1.37 -17.18 -12.83
N ILE A 154 -1.08 -15.89 -12.70
CA ILE A 154 0.25 -15.31 -12.96
C ILE A 154 1.07 -15.18 -11.69
N GLU A 155 2.38 -14.98 -11.83
CA GLU A 155 3.28 -14.47 -10.79
C GLU A 155 3.33 -12.95 -10.86
N TYR A 156 3.32 -12.24 -9.72
CA TYR A 156 3.38 -10.78 -9.75
C TYR A 156 4.82 -10.30 -9.97
N PRO A 157 5.08 -9.44 -10.98
CA PRO A 157 6.42 -8.96 -11.24
C PRO A 157 7.02 -8.25 -10.04
N ARG A 158 8.29 -8.55 -9.76
CA ARG A 158 9.12 -7.88 -8.75
C ARG A 158 10.29 -7.24 -9.48
N VAL A 159 10.42 -5.93 -9.37
CA VAL A 159 11.40 -5.16 -10.15
C VAL A 159 11.98 -4.03 -9.31
N SER A 160 13.28 -3.79 -9.42
CA SER A 160 13.89 -2.68 -8.71
C SER A 160 13.51 -1.34 -9.37
N TYR A 161 13.52 -0.27 -8.58
CA TYR A 161 13.26 1.10 -9.05
C TYR A 161 14.15 1.45 -10.25
N THR A 162 15.43 1.10 -10.20
CA THR A 162 16.39 1.39 -11.29
C THR A 162 16.02 0.66 -12.57
N GLU A 163 15.65 -0.62 -12.48
CA GLU A 163 15.20 -1.39 -13.66
C GLU A 163 13.91 -0.80 -14.24
N VAL A 164 12.97 -0.34 -13.40
CA VAL A 164 11.76 0.36 -13.87
C VAL A 164 12.10 1.63 -14.64
N ILE A 165 13.04 2.44 -14.15
CA ILE A 165 13.49 3.66 -14.84
C ILE A 165 14.08 3.32 -16.21
N ASP A 166 14.91 2.28 -16.30
CA ASP A 166 15.51 1.84 -17.56
C ASP A 166 14.42 1.35 -18.53
N MET A 167 13.49 0.50 -18.06
CA MET A 167 12.37 -0.02 -18.84
C MET A 167 11.42 1.08 -19.37
N LEU A 168 11.19 2.13 -18.57
CA LEU A 168 10.39 3.29 -18.98
C LEU A 168 11.10 4.09 -20.07
N ASN A 169 12.39 4.38 -19.88
CA ASN A 169 13.19 5.13 -20.85
C ASN A 169 13.34 4.39 -22.19
N GLU A 170 13.55 3.06 -22.17
CA GLU A 170 13.58 2.20 -23.37
C GLU A 170 12.27 2.26 -24.17
N ARG A 171 11.14 2.45 -23.47
CA ARG A 171 9.80 2.58 -24.07
C ARG A 171 9.44 4.03 -24.42
N GLY A 172 10.40 4.96 -24.32
CA GLY A 172 10.22 6.37 -24.67
C GLY A 172 9.51 7.21 -23.60
N VAL A 173 9.31 6.69 -22.39
CA VAL A 173 8.81 7.46 -21.24
C VAL A 173 10.00 8.08 -20.53
N SER A 174 10.29 9.34 -20.83
CA SER A 174 11.44 10.05 -20.27
C SER A 174 11.23 10.36 -18.79
N ILE A 175 12.02 9.72 -17.93
CA ILE A 175 12.04 9.92 -16.49
C ILE A 175 13.49 9.85 -15.98
N ASN A 176 13.86 10.76 -15.09
CA ASN A 176 15.21 10.74 -14.51
C ASN A 176 15.27 9.82 -13.31
N TRP A 177 16.46 9.26 -13.07
CA TRP A 177 16.67 8.48 -11.86
C TRP A 177 16.47 9.34 -10.61
N GLY A 178 15.55 8.86 -9.78
CA GLY A 178 15.11 9.46 -8.54
C GLY A 178 14.08 10.58 -8.69
N ASP A 179 13.43 10.68 -9.84
CA ASP A 179 12.10 11.27 -9.93
C ASP A 179 11.06 10.28 -9.36
N ASP A 180 10.02 10.79 -8.70
CA ASP A 180 8.92 9.95 -8.22
C ASP A 180 8.00 9.52 -9.39
N PHE A 181 7.37 8.35 -9.27
CA PHE A 181 6.42 7.88 -10.28
C PHE A 181 5.08 8.59 -10.09
N ARG A 182 4.57 9.22 -11.15
CA ARG A 182 3.22 9.79 -11.14
C ARG A 182 2.23 8.78 -11.71
N SER A 183 0.94 9.10 -11.63
CA SER A 183 -0.14 8.21 -12.05
C SER A 183 -0.07 7.72 -13.50
N THR A 184 0.63 8.45 -14.37
CA THR A 184 0.90 8.03 -15.75
C THR A 184 1.96 6.94 -15.80
N GLU A 185 3.10 7.15 -15.14
CA GLU A 185 4.20 6.20 -15.06
C GLU A 185 3.78 4.92 -14.33
N GLU A 186 3.03 5.02 -13.23
CA GLU A 186 2.44 3.86 -12.53
C GLU A 186 1.56 2.99 -13.45
N GLN A 187 0.74 3.62 -14.30
CA GLN A 187 -0.10 2.88 -15.26
C GLN A 187 0.73 2.15 -16.31
N PHE A 188 1.82 2.77 -16.78
CA PHE A 188 2.76 2.10 -17.69
C PHE A 188 3.45 0.92 -17.01
N ILE A 189 3.90 1.08 -15.76
CA ILE A 189 4.55 0.02 -14.97
C ILE A 189 3.62 -1.18 -14.82
N CYS A 190 2.37 -0.96 -14.40
CA CYS A 190 1.42 -2.07 -14.25
C CYS A 190 1.13 -2.79 -15.58
N GLY A 191 1.27 -2.12 -16.72
CA GLY A 191 0.91 -2.64 -18.04
C GLY A 191 2.07 -3.16 -18.90
N MET A 192 3.32 -3.15 -18.42
CA MET A 192 4.48 -3.48 -19.26
C MET A 192 5.01 -4.92 -19.14
N PHE A 193 4.47 -5.72 -18.21
CA PHE A 193 4.97 -7.07 -17.89
C PHE A 193 4.09 -8.19 -18.44
N GLU A 194 2.78 -7.97 -18.48
CA GLU A 194 1.77 -8.98 -18.82
C GLU A 194 0.83 -8.43 -19.90
N ASP A 195 0.02 -9.30 -20.51
CA ASP A 195 -0.94 -8.92 -21.58
C ASP A 195 -2.01 -7.92 -21.09
N MET A 196 -2.11 -7.71 -19.78
CA MET A 196 -3.00 -6.74 -19.16
C MET A 196 -2.39 -6.15 -17.89
N PRO A 197 -2.92 -5.04 -17.34
CA PRO A 197 -2.34 -4.44 -16.15
C PRO A 197 -2.45 -5.32 -14.90
N VAL A 198 -1.32 -5.56 -14.22
CA VAL A 198 -1.18 -6.44 -13.03
C VAL A 198 -0.52 -5.71 -11.86
N PRO A 199 -0.67 -6.18 -10.62
CA PRO A 199 0.14 -5.70 -9.50
C PRO A 199 1.63 -5.92 -9.76
N VAL A 200 2.44 -4.93 -9.44
CA VAL A 200 3.91 -4.99 -9.60
C VAL A 200 4.52 -4.51 -8.29
N ALA A 201 5.39 -5.32 -7.70
CA ALA A 201 6.18 -4.91 -6.54
C ALA A 201 7.42 -4.18 -7.05
N VAL A 202 7.42 -2.85 -6.89
CA VAL A 202 8.61 -2.03 -7.15
C VAL A 202 9.37 -1.85 -5.84
N PHE A 203 10.64 -2.23 -5.82
CA PHE A 203 11.47 -2.16 -4.61
C PHE A 203 12.74 -1.33 -4.84
N ASP A 204 13.53 -1.11 -3.79
CA ASP A 204 14.81 -0.38 -3.88
C ASP A 204 14.73 1.06 -4.38
N TYR A 205 13.70 1.80 -3.96
CA TYR A 205 13.61 3.25 -4.18
C TYR A 205 14.85 3.99 -3.61
N PRO A 206 15.27 5.09 -4.26
CA PRO A 206 16.38 5.90 -3.77
C PRO A 206 16.04 6.59 -2.45
N GLU A 207 17.04 6.82 -1.61
CA GLU A 207 16.87 7.40 -0.26
C GLU A 207 16.08 8.71 -0.27
N LYS A 208 16.33 9.58 -1.27
CA LYS A 208 15.62 10.86 -1.39
C LYS A 208 14.10 10.76 -1.61
N LEU A 209 13.60 9.58 -2.00
CA LEU A 209 12.17 9.30 -2.18
C LEU A 209 11.58 8.50 -1.01
N LYS A 210 12.40 8.05 -0.06
CA LYS A 210 11.95 7.27 1.11
C LYS A 210 11.53 8.18 2.26
N TYR A 211 10.59 7.70 3.07
CA TYR A 211 10.27 8.34 4.35
C TYR A 211 11.43 8.15 5.34
N PHE A 212 11.58 9.09 6.28
CA PHE A 212 12.73 9.16 7.21
C PHE A 212 12.90 7.92 8.11
N ASN A 213 11.87 7.11 8.27
CA ASN A 213 11.85 5.89 9.08
C ASN A 213 12.03 4.60 8.28
N MET A 214 12.18 4.66 6.95
CA MET A 214 12.46 3.47 6.15
C MET A 214 13.92 3.01 6.32
N TYR A 215 14.12 1.72 6.58
CA TYR A 215 15.46 1.14 6.75
C TYR A 215 16.35 1.39 5.50
N GLU A 216 17.57 1.88 5.73
CA GLU A 216 18.64 1.81 4.73
C GLU A 216 18.96 0.33 4.43
N LYS A 217 19.33 0.03 3.17
CA LYS A 217 19.88 -1.29 2.85
C LYS A 217 21.05 -1.59 3.80
N ARG A 218 21.05 -2.79 4.41
CA ARG A 218 22.18 -3.27 5.25
C ARG A 218 23.50 -3.35 4.47
N ASP A 219 23.44 -3.45 3.14
CA ASP A 219 24.61 -3.45 2.26
C ASP A 219 24.67 -2.18 1.41
N LYS A 220 25.48 -1.22 1.84
CA LYS A 220 25.90 -0.08 1.00
C LYS A 220 26.76 -0.59 -0.15
N LYS A 221 26.18 -0.82 -1.32
CA LYS A 221 26.95 -0.63 -2.56
C LYS A 221 26.99 0.89 -2.82
N PRO A 222 28.17 1.50 -2.94
CA PRO A 222 28.28 2.94 -3.07
C PRO A 222 27.55 3.43 -4.32
N GLU A 223 26.67 4.41 -4.14
CA GLU A 223 26.14 5.21 -5.24
C GLU A 223 27.33 5.87 -5.97
N ASN A 224 27.39 5.65 -7.28
CA ASN A 224 28.47 6.00 -8.21
C ASN A 224 29.58 4.96 -8.41
N SER A 225 29.25 3.87 -9.13
CA SER A 225 30.18 3.32 -10.11
C SER A 225 29.57 3.43 -11.50
N LYS A 226 29.64 4.65 -12.08
CA LYS A 226 29.72 4.74 -13.54
C LYS A 226 31.01 4.03 -13.93
N SER A 227 30.91 2.84 -14.51
CA SER A 227 32.03 2.20 -15.19
C SER A 227 32.31 2.99 -16.46
N SER A 228 33.14 4.02 -16.32
CA SER A 228 34.00 4.46 -17.42
C SER A 228 35.03 3.36 -17.66
N GLY A 229 34.84 2.64 -18.77
CA GLY A 229 35.72 1.61 -19.33
C GLY A 229 35.27 1.34 -20.75
#